data_AF-B2S6Q7-F1
#
_entry.id   AF-B2S6Q7-F1
#
_cell.length_a   1.000
_cell.length_b   1.000
_cell.length_c   1.000
_cell.angle_alpha   90.00
_cell.angle_beta   90.00
_cell.angle_gamma   90.00
#
_symmetry.space_group_name_H-M   'P 1'
#
loop_
_entity.id
_entity.type
_entity.pdbx_description
1 polymer ?
#
loop_
_entity_poly.entity_id
_entity_poly.type
_entity_poly.pdbx_seq_one_letter_code
_entity_poly.pdbx_strand_id
1 'polypeptide(L)'
;MLMFLTHFAEHVTPFNVFRYITFRTGGAMITSALIVFLFGPTIINSLRVRQGKGQPIRADGPQTHFKKAGTPTMGGLMIMTGILASCLLWANLASVYVWVVLMVSVGFGAIGFYDDYLKVTKQSDKGFSGKARLGIEFLIAAIAAFTIMRAGQEPFSSSLTFPFVKQLVINLSWFFIPFAAFVMVGAGNAVNLTDGLDGLAIVPVMVAAASFGFIAYLSGNAIFADYLQIHFVPGTGELAVVLGAVIGAGLGFLWFNAPPAAIFMGDTGSLALGGMLGTVAVATKHEIVLAIIGGLFVMEALSVIIQVGFFKMTGRRVFLMAPIHHHFEKKGWTESQVVIRFWIVAIILAMIGLSTLKLR
;
A
#
# COMPACT_ATOMS: atom_id res chain seq x y z
N MET A 1 6.37 12.71 -17.56
CA MET A 1 6.91 13.93 -18.21
C MET A 1 8.31 13.68 -18.78
N LEU A 2 9.24 13.14 -17.99
CA LEU A 2 10.64 12.92 -18.41
C LEU A 2 10.77 11.86 -19.51
N MET A 3 9.82 10.92 -19.60
CA MET A 3 9.77 9.97 -20.72
C MET A 3 9.66 10.68 -22.07
N PHE A 4 9.03 11.86 -22.15
CA PHE A 4 8.96 12.58 -23.42
C PHE A 4 10.36 13.04 -23.90
N LEU A 5 11.33 13.18 -23.00
CA LEU A 5 12.72 13.51 -23.36
C LEU A 5 13.39 12.41 -24.17
N THR A 6 12.90 11.16 -24.14
CA THR A 6 13.46 10.08 -24.98
C THR A 6 13.27 10.35 -26.47
N HIS A 7 12.29 11.16 -26.88
CA HIS A 7 12.13 11.56 -28.28
C HIS A 7 13.29 12.42 -28.78
N PHE A 8 14.01 13.09 -27.87
CA PHE A 8 15.20 13.87 -28.18
C PHE A 8 16.49 13.08 -27.95
N ALA A 9 16.41 11.79 -27.59
CA ALA A 9 17.60 10.97 -27.29
C ALA A 9 18.51 10.77 -28.50
N GLU A 10 17.98 10.89 -29.72
CA GLU A 10 18.79 10.90 -30.95
C GLU A 10 19.75 12.09 -31.04
N HIS A 11 19.40 13.20 -30.38
CA HIS A 11 20.18 14.45 -30.38
C HIS A 11 20.97 14.62 -29.07
N VAL A 12 20.43 14.11 -27.96
CA VAL A 12 21.02 14.22 -26.62
C VAL A 12 21.10 12.81 -26.01
N THR A 13 22.20 12.12 -26.26
CA THR A 13 22.45 10.73 -25.85
C THR A 13 22.11 10.43 -24.38
N PRO A 14 22.40 11.31 -23.39
CA PRO A 14 22.02 11.07 -22.00
C PRO A 14 20.52 10.83 -21.78
N PHE A 15 19.63 11.35 -22.63
CA PHE A 15 18.19 11.14 -22.48
C PHE A 15 17.74 9.70 -22.74
N ASN A 16 18.60 8.86 -23.34
CA ASN A 16 18.31 7.44 -23.53
C ASN A 16 18.12 6.70 -22.19
N VAL A 17 18.68 7.21 -21.09
CA VAL A 17 18.51 6.60 -19.75
C VAL A 17 17.03 6.53 -19.32
N PHE A 18 16.20 7.49 -19.76
CA PHE A 18 14.76 7.52 -19.45
C PHE A 18 13.97 6.42 -20.17
N ARG A 19 14.58 5.68 -21.10
CA ARG A 19 13.93 4.51 -21.73
C ARG A 19 13.89 3.31 -20.79
N TYR A 20 14.86 3.17 -19.88
CA TYR A 20 15.01 2.00 -19.03
C TYR A 20 14.12 2.08 -17.78
N ILE A 21 13.23 1.10 -17.61
CA ILE A 21 12.33 1.00 -16.44
C ILE A 21 13.13 1.01 -15.13
N THR A 22 14.29 0.34 -15.09
CA THR A 22 15.16 0.28 -13.90
C THR A 22 15.67 1.66 -13.49
N PHE A 23 16.21 2.43 -14.45
CA PHE A 23 16.68 3.79 -14.20
C PHE A 23 15.52 4.69 -13.74
N ARG A 24 14.38 4.61 -14.41
CA ARG A 24 13.19 5.37 -14.02
C ARG A 24 12.67 4.99 -12.63
N THR A 25 12.73 3.72 -12.26
CA THR A 25 12.34 3.23 -10.93
C THR A 25 13.25 3.79 -9.85
N GLY A 26 14.57 3.76 -10.07
CA GLY A 26 15.55 4.39 -9.17
C GLY A 26 15.36 5.91 -9.07
N GLY A 27 15.16 6.58 -10.20
CA GLY A 27 14.86 8.02 -10.25
C GLY A 27 13.58 8.37 -9.51
N ALA A 28 12.52 7.56 -9.67
CA ALA A 28 11.25 7.75 -8.98
C ALA A 28 11.37 7.56 -7.46
N MET A 29 12.15 6.58 -7.03
CA MET A 29 12.47 6.33 -5.62
C MET A 29 13.23 7.52 -5.01
N ILE A 30 14.31 7.98 -5.64
CA ILE A 30 15.09 9.11 -5.13
C ILE A 30 14.24 10.39 -5.10
N THR A 31 13.48 10.66 -6.16
CA THR A 31 12.66 11.88 -6.27
C THR A 31 11.59 11.94 -5.20
N SER A 32 10.85 10.85 -5.00
CA SER A 32 9.81 10.79 -3.97
C SER A 32 10.38 10.88 -2.54
N ALA A 33 11.53 10.25 -2.28
CA ALA A 33 12.24 10.37 -1.01
C ALA A 33 12.67 11.82 -0.74
N LEU A 34 13.28 12.49 -1.73
CA LEU A 34 13.72 13.89 -1.60
C LEU A 34 12.54 14.84 -1.38
N ILE A 35 11.44 14.67 -2.11
CA ILE A 35 10.24 15.49 -1.91
C ILE A 35 9.73 15.33 -0.47
N VAL A 36 9.57 14.09 -0.01
CA VAL A 36 9.08 13.84 1.35
C VAL A 36 10.06 14.37 2.41
N PHE A 37 11.37 14.15 2.23
CA PHE A 37 12.39 14.58 3.17
C PHE A 37 12.51 16.11 3.27
N LEU A 38 12.54 16.81 2.13
CA LEU A 38 12.72 18.26 2.08
C LEU A 38 11.46 19.02 2.52
N PHE A 39 10.27 18.58 2.08
CA PHE A 39 9.01 19.27 2.41
C PHE A 39 8.37 18.76 3.71
N GLY A 40 8.84 17.64 4.26
CA GLY A 40 8.29 17.02 5.47
C GLY A 40 8.20 17.96 6.67
N PRO A 41 9.28 18.66 7.08
CA PRO A 41 9.22 19.59 8.21
C PRO A 41 8.17 20.68 8.03
N THR A 42 8.06 21.23 6.81
CA THR A 42 7.07 22.27 6.47
C THR A 42 5.64 21.73 6.57
N ILE A 43 5.38 20.52 6.05
CA ILE A 43 4.07 19.87 6.13
C ILE A 43 3.71 19.57 7.60
N ILE A 44 4.64 19.01 8.37
CA ILE A 44 4.45 18.67 9.78
C ILE A 44 4.12 19.92 10.61
N ASN A 45 4.87 21.01 10.42
CA ASN A 45 4.62 22.27 11.13
C ASN A 45 3.26 22.88 10.76
N SER A 46 2.90 22.86 9.47
CA SER A 46 1.59 23.30 9.00
C SER A 46 0.44 22.50 9.63
N LEU A 47 0.57 21.16 9.68
CA LEU A 47 -0.42 20.29 10.31
C LEU A 47 -0.50 20.52 11.82
N ARG A 48 0.63 20.68 12.51
CA ARG A 48 0.66 20.97 13.95
C ARG A 48 -0.12 22.24 14.30
N VAL A 49 0.07 23.32 13.52
CA VAL A 49 -0.65 24.58 13.70
C VAL A 49 -2.16 24.42 13.45
N ARG A 50 -2.54 23.65 12.42
CA ARG A 50 -3.95 23.47 12.03
C ARG A 50 -4.73 22.53 12.95
N GLN A 51 -4.08 21.50 13.48
CA GLN A 51 -4.73 20.47 14.30
C GLN A 51 -4.73 20.83 15.79
N GLY A 52 -3.78 21.66 16.24
CA GLY A 52 -3.67 22.14 17.61
C GLY A 52 -3.34 21.02 18.60
N LYS A 53 -4.35 20.24 18.99
CA LYS A 53 -4.25 19.10 19.93
C LYS A 53 -3.76 17.80 19.30
N GLY A 54 -3.54 17.79 17.98
CA GLY A 54 -3.17 16.59 17.23
C GLY A 54 -4.30 15.58 17.13
N GLN A 55 -3.95 14.31 17.01
CA GLN A 55 -4.93 13.22 16.89
C GLN A 55 -5.59 12.90 18.25
N PRO A 56 -6.93 12.81 18.32
CA PRO A 56 -7.60 12.36 19.54
C PRO A 56 -7.24 10.89 19.83
N ILE A 57 -6.68 10.62 21.01
CA ILE A 57 -6.32 9.28 21.46
C ILE A 57 -7.53 8.62 22.11
N ARG A 58 -7.82 7.37 21.72
CA ARG A 58 -8.94 6.61 22.27
C ARG A 58 -8.67 6.18 23.71
N ALA A 59 -9.68 6.28 24.57
CA ALA A 59 -9.58 5.87 25.97
C ALA A 59 -9.45 4.34 26.17
N ASP A 60 -9.91 3.54 25.19
CA ASP A 60 -9.82 2.07 25.19
C ASP A 60 -8.51 1.53 24.57
N GLY A 61 -7.61 2.42 24.17
CA GLY A 61 -6.28 2.11 23.64
C GLY A 61 -5.26 1.63 24.69
N PRO A 62 -4.06 1.16 24.29
CA PRO A 62 -2.99 0.91 25.24
C PRO A 62 -2.54 2.22 25.92
N GLN A 63 -2.30 2.19 27.24
CA GLN A 63 -2.01 3.39 28.03
C GLN A 63 -0.71 4.10 27.64
N THR A 64 0.21 3.38 27.00
CA THR A 64 1.46 3.93 26.45
C THR A 64 1.20 4.99 25.39
N HIS A 65 0.08 4.92 24.66
CA HIS A 65 -0.25 5.88 23.60
C HIS A 65 -0.59 7.27 24.11
N PHE A 66 -1.01 7.43 25.38
CA PHE A 66 -1.27 8.76 25.94
C PHE A 66 -0.04 9.69 25.90
N LYS A 67 1.17 9.12 25.88
CA LYS A 67 2.42 9.89 25.69
C LYS A 67 2.57 10.49 24.29
N LYS A 68 1.81 10.00 23.31
CA LYS A 68 1.82 10.48 21.92
C LYS A 68 0.78 11.57 21.65
N ALA A 69 0.16 12.11 22.71
CA ALA A 69 -0.78 13.21 22.59
C ALA A 69 -0.09 14.44 21.96
N GLY A 70 -0.76 15.11 21.03
CA GLY A 70 -0.23 16.28 20.33
C GLY A 70 0.51 15.98 19.03
N THR A 71 0.78 14.72 18.69
CA THR A 71 1.35 14.37 17.39
C THR A 71 0.31 14.58 16.27
N PRO A 72 0.64 15.33 15.19
CA PRO A 72 -0.27 15.53 14.08
C PRO A 72 -0.49 14.24 13.30
N THR A 73 -1.69 14.09 12.74
CA THR A 73 -2.05 13.01 11.79
C THR A 73 -2.15 13.55 10.35
N MET A 74 -2.52 12.71 9.38
CA MET A 74 -2.53 12.98 7.92
C MET A 74 -1.16 13.00 7.25
N GLY A 75 -0.18 12.29 7.81
CA GLY A 75 1.13 12.09 7.18
C GLY A 75 1.06 11.39 5.81
N GLY A 76 -0.04 10.70 5.51
CA GLY A 76 -0.36 10.20 4.18
C GLY A 76 -0.34 11.27 3.08
N LEU A 77 -0.67 12.54 3.38
CA LEU A 77 -0.59 13.63 2.40
C LEU A 77 0.83 13.85 1.90
N MET A 78 1.80 13.77 2.81
CA MET A 78 3.21 13.90 2.49
C MET A 78 3.68 12.74 1.60
N ILE A 79 3.31 11.51 1.96
CA ILE A 79 3.60 10.31 1.16
C ILE A 79 3.00 10.44 -0.24
N MET A 80 1.69 10.74 -0.33
CA MET A 80 0.98 10.84 -1.60
C MET A 80 1.50 11.98 -2.48
N THR A 81 1.90 13.12 -1.90
CA THR A 81 2.54 14.20 -2.66
C THR A 81 3.84 13.73 -3.29
N GLY A 82 4.70 13.04 -2.52
CA GLY A 82 5.94 12.45 -3.03
C GLY A 82 5.71 11.43 -4.14
N ILE A 83 4.74 10.52 -3.95
CA ILE A 83 4.42 9.49 -4.95
C ILE A 83 3.87 10.12 -6.23
N LEU A 84 2.86 11.00 -6.12
CA LEU A 84 2.19 11.58 -7.28
C LEU A 84 3.14 12.45 -8.11
N ALA A 85 3.90 13.35 -7.45
CA ALA A 85 4.88 14.17 -8.14
C ALA A 85 5.94 13.32 -8.84
N SER A 86 6.43 12.28 -8.17
CA SER A 86 7.42 11.37 -8.75
C SER A 86 6.86 10.56 -9.92
N CYS A 87 5.63 10.04 -9.81
CA CYS A 87 4.97 9.32 -10.91
C CYS A 87 4.72 10.23 -12.12
N LEU A 88 4.29 11.48 -11.92
CA LEU A 88 4.10 12.44 -13.01
C LEU A 88 5.40 12.73 -13.76
N LEU A 89 6.53 12.72 -13.04
CA LEU A 89 7.86 12.91 -13.63
C LEU A 89 8.32 11.65 -14.38
N TRP A 90 8.32 10.49 -13.71
CA TRP A 90 9.04 9.29 -14.13
C TRP A 90 8.19 8.18 -14.77
N ALA A 91 6.90 8.05 -14.43
CA ALA A 91 6.08 6.97 -14.98
C ALA A 91 5.66 7.26 -16.43
N ASN A 92 5.34 6.19 -17.18
CA ASN A 92 4.70 6.33 -18.48
C ASN A 92 3.24 6.76 -18.32
N LEU A 93 2.92 8.01 -18.62
CA LEU A 93 1.57 8.55 -18.51
C LEU A 93 0.62 8.04 -19.61
N ALA A 94 1.10 7.29 -20.60
CA ALA A 94 0.24 6.55 -21.53
C ALA A 94 -0.22 5.19 -20.96
N SER A 95 0.35 4.73 -19.83
CA SER A 95 0.01 3.44 -19.25
C SER A 95 -1.32 3.47 -18.50
N VAL A 96 -2.27 2.64 -18.95
CA VAL A 96 -3.56 2.44 -18.26
C VAL A 96 -3.35 1.92 -16.84
N TYR A 97 -2.38 1.01 -16.64
CA TYR A 97 -2.10 0.45 -15.32
C TYR A 97 -1.63 1.51 -14.31
N VAL A 98 -0.79 2.46 -14.74
CA VAL A 98 -0.35 3.58 -13.89
C VAL A 98 -1.56 4.39 -13.45
N TRP A 99 -2.44 4.76 -14.37
CA TRP A 99 -3.62 5.55 -14.04
C TRP A 99 -4.61 4.82 -13.14
N VAL A 100 -4.84 3.52 -13.35
CA VAL A 100 -5.72 2.73 -12.48
C VAL A 100 -5.16 2.65 -11.06
N VAL A 101 -3.87 2.38 -10.90
CA VAL A 101 -3.21 2.33 -9.59
C VAL A 101 -3.25 3.69 -8.90
N LEU A 102 -2.97 4.78 -9.61
CA LEU A 102 -3.05 6.13 -9.04
C LEU A 102 -4.50 6.52 -8.72
N MET A 103 -5.49 6.14 -9.53
CA MET A 103 -6.91 6.40 -9.28
C MET A 103 -7.36 5.75 -7.96
N VAL A 104 -7.05 4.47 -7.74
CA VAL A 104 -7.40 3.78 -6.48
C VAL A 104 -6.68 4.43 -5.31
N SER A 105 -5.39 4.73 -5.45
CA SER A 105 -4.58 5.31 -4.38
C SER A 105 -5.06 6.70 -3.97
N VAL A 106 -5.35 7.57 -4.95
CA VAL A 106 -5.90 8.91 -4.72
C VAL A 106 -7.33 8.82 -4.17
N GLY A 107 -8.16 7.93 -4.71
CA GLY A 107 -9.53 7.74 -4.25
C GLY A 107 -9.59 7.25 -2.80
N PHE A 108 -8.85 6.20 -2.46
CA PHE A 108 -8.77 5.67 -1.10
C PHE A 108 -8.08 6.66 -0.15
N GLY A 109 -7.04 7.36 -0.63
CA GLY A 109 -6.40 8.43 0.13
C GLY A 109 -7.32 9.61 0.42
N ALA A 110 -8.19 9.99 -0.52
CA ALA A 110 -9.19 11.04 -0.31
C ALA A 110 -10.25 10.63 0.71
N ILE A 111 -10.68 9.36 0.69
CA ILE A 111 -11.57 8.79 1.69
C ILE A 111 -10.92 8.84 3.08
N GLY A 112 -9.66 8.39 3.19
CA GLY A 112 -8.90 8.43 4.43
C GLY A 112 -8.64 9.85 4.93
N PHE A 113 -8.34 10.79 4.03
CA PHE A 113 -8.18 12.20 4.35
C PHE A 113 -9.47 12.80 4.93
N TYR A 114 -10.62 12.49 4.33
CA TYR A 114 -11.90 12.93 4.86
C TYR A 114 -12.18 12.34 6.25
N ASP A 115 -11.85 11.06 6.46
CA ASP A 115 -11.97 10.37 7.76
C ASP A 115 -11.10 11.05 8.84
N ASP A 116 -9.80 11.22 8.56
CA ASP A 116 -8.86 11.92 9.45
C ASP A 116 -9.30 13.37 9.73
N TYR A 117 -9.79 14.08 8.71
CA TYR A 117 -10.27 15.45 8.84
C TYR A 117 -11.46 15.54 9.80
N LEU A 118 -12.43 14.63 9.66
CA LEU A 118 -13.57 14.58 10.58
C LEU A 118 -13.14 14.29 12.02
N LYS A 119 -12.24 13.34 12.24
CA LYS A 119 -11.74 12.99 13.59
C LYS A 119 -11.05 14.18 14.27
N VAL A 120 -10.20 14.88 13.53
CA VAL A 120 -9.48 16.06 14.03
C VAL A 120 -10.43 17.24 14.26
N THR A 121 -11.26 17.61 13.28
CA THR A 121 -12.14 18.79 13.41
C THR A 121 -13.21 18.59 14.48
N LYS A 122 -13.74 17.37 14.64
CA LYS A 122 -14.73 17.06 15.68
C LYS A 122 -14.11 16.72 17.03
N GLN A 123 -12.79 16.58 17.11
CA GLN A 123 -12.08 16.11 18.31
C GLN A 123 -12.73 14.84 18.90
N SER A 124 -13.12 13.91 18.02
CA SER A 124 -13.77 12.65 18.36
C SER A 124 -13.09 11.52 17.63
N ASP A 125 -13.08 10.35 18.26
CA ASP A 125 -12.68 9.09 17.65
C ASP A 125 -13.61 8.63 16.51
N LYS A 126 -14.83 9.21 16.42
CA LYS A 126 -15.80 8.93 15.35
C LYS A 126 -15.52 9.78 14.12
N GLY A 127 -14.95 9.14 13.11
CA GLY A 127 -14.74 9.72 11.79
C GLY A 127 -15.87 9.42 10.80
N PHE A 128 -15.51 9.07 9.57
CA PHE A 128 -16.46 8.79 8.50
C PHE A 128 -17.25 7.50 8.77
N SER A 129 -18.52 7.45 8.36
CA SER A 129 -19.37 6.27 8.55
C SER A 129 -18.76 5.06 7.86
N GLY A 130 -18.36 4.03 8.62
CA GLY A 130 -17.67 2.86 8.07
C GLY A 130 -18.44 2.16 6.92
N LYS A 131 -19.78 2.16 6.95
CA LYS A 131 -20.60 1.62 5.85
C LYS A 131 -20.50 2.46 4.58
N ALA A 132 -20.55 3.78 4.72
CA ALA A 132 -20.43 4.70 3.58
C ALA A 132 -19.01 4.65 3.00
N ARG A 133 -18.01 4.61 3.89
CA ARG A 133 -16.60 4.45 3.55
C ARG A 133 -16.37 3.22 2.67
N LEU A 134 -16.76 2.04 3.17
CA LEU A 134 -16.64 0.78 2.43
C LEU A 134 -17.41 0.80 1.11
N GLY A 135 -18.62 1.37 1.08
CA GLY A 135 -19.40 1.49 -0.16
C GLY A 135 -18.67 2.26 -1.26
N ILE A 136 -18.01 3.37 -0.92
CA ILE A 136 -17.23 4.18 -1.88
C ILE A 136 -15.93 3.46 -2.26
N GLU A 137 -15.24 2.82 -1.31
CA GLU A 137 -14.05 2.01 -1.59
C GLU A 137 -14.36 0.88 -2.60
N PHE A 138 -15.45 0.13 -2.40
CA PHE A 138 -15.90 -0.90 -3.32
C PHE A 138 -16.29 -0.35 -4.70
N LEU A 139 -16.90 0.84 -4.76
CA LEU A 139 -17.24 1.48 -6.03
C LEU A 139 -15.97 1.82 -6.85
N ILE A 140 -15.00 2.48 -6.22
CA ILE A 140 -13.71 2.81 -6.84
C ILE A 140 -12.98 1.53 -7.27
N ALA A 141 -12.94 0.52 -6.40
CA ALA A 141 -12.29 -0.74 -6.67
C ALA A 141 -12.98 -1.54 -7.80
N ALA A 142 -14.31 -1.47 -7.93
CA ALA A 142 -15.04 -2.08 -9.04
C ALA A 142 -14.71 -1.43 -10.39
N ILE A 143 -14.62 -0.08 -10.43
CA ILE A 143 -14.20 0.66 -11.63
C ILE A 143 -12.75 0.29 -12.01
N ALA A 144 -11.86 0.22 -11.03
CA ALA A 144 -10.48 -0.19 -11.24
C ALA A 144 -10.38 -1.64 -11.76
N ALA A 145 -11.11 -2.57 -11.15
CA ALA A 145 -11.17 -3.97 -11.56
C ALA A 145 -11.68 -4.13 -13.00
N PHE A 146 -12.75 -3.42 -13.35
CA PHE A 146 -13.27 -3.40 -14.71
C PHE A 146 -12.24 -2.85 -15.71
N THR A 147 -11.55 -1.76 -15.36
CA THR A 147 -10.53 -1.15 -16.23
C THR A 147 -9.33 -2.09 -16.42
N ILE A 148 -8.84 -2.74 -15.36
CA ILE A 148 -7.78 -3.74 -15.43
C ILE A 148 -8.21 -4.93 -16.31
N MET A 149 -9.44 -5.42 -16.11
CA MET A 149 -9.98 -6.53 -16.91
C MET A 149 -10.04 -6.18 -18.39
N ARG A 150 -10.40 -4.93 -18.75
CA ARG A 150 -10.47 -4.47 -20.15
C ARG A 150 -9.10 -4.19 -20.77
N ALA A 151 -8.12 -3.80 -19.96
CA ALA A 151 -6.75 -3.54 -20.41
C ALA A 151 -5.90 -4.82 -20.52
N GLY A 152 -6.27 -5.87 -19.77
CA GLY A 152 -5.60 -7.18 -19.80
C GLY A 152 -5.90 -7.98 -21.07
N GLN A 153 -5.12 -9.03 -21.30
CA GLN A 153 -5.30 -9.97 -22.40
C GLN A 153 -5.98 -11.25 -21.92
N GLU A 154 -6.95 -11.76 -22.70
CA GLU A 154 -7.53 -13.09 -22.49
C GLU A 154 -6.44 -14.18 -22.67
N PRO A 155 -6.47 -15.29 -21.91
CA PRO A 155 -7.50 -15.67 -20.94
C PRO A 155 -7.27 -15.08 -19.53
N PHE A 156 -6.22 -14.27 -19.31
CA PHE A 156 -5.80 -13.86 -17.96
C PHE A 156 -6.55 -12.65 -17.42
N SER A 157 -7.00 -11.74 -18.29
CA SER A 157 -7.78 -10.52 -17.99
C SER A 157 -8.83 -10.71 -16.89
N SER A 158 -9.61 -11.78 -16.95
CA SER A 158 -10.72 -12.11 -16.04
C SER A 158 -10.50 -13.38 -15.20
N SER A 159 -9.28 -13.91 -15.19
CA SER A 159 -8.95 -15.15 -14.49
C SER A 159 -8.14 -14.92 -13.21
N LEU A 160 -8.33 -15.82 -12.25
CA LEU A 160 -7.51 -15.98 -11.06
C LEU A 160 -6.41 -17.02 -11.32
N THR A 161 -5.16 -16.67 -11.00
CA THR A 161 -4.00 -17.55 -11.21
C THR A 161 -3.43 -18.04 -9.88
N PHE A 162 -2.99 -19.30 -9.84
CA PHE A 162 -2.49 -19.92 -8.62
C PHE A 162 -0.97 -20.04 -8.64
N PRO A 163 -0.26 -19.57 -7.59
CA PRO A 163 1.20 -19.56 -7.59
C PRO A 163 1.86 -20.94 -7.45
N PHE A 164 1.10 -21.97 -7.09
CA PHE A 164 1.62 -23.33 -6.88
C PHE A 164 1.13 -24.34 -7.94
N VAL A 165 0.24 -23.91 -8.84
CA VAL A 165 -0.39 -24.81 -9.82
C VAL A 165 -0.50 -24.05 -11.16
N LYS A 166 0.56 -24.10 -12.00
CA LYS A 166 0.63 -23.30 -13.24
C LYS A 166 -0.58 -23.42 -14.15
N GLN A 167 -1.15 -24.62 -14.20
CA GLN A 167 -2.23 -24.96 -15.14
C GLN A 167 -3.61 -24.56 -14.62
N LEU A 168 -3.72 -24.24 -13.32
CA LEU A 168 -4.99 -23.85 -12.73
C LEU A 168 -5.20 -22.35 -12.92
N VAL A 169 -5.90 -22.03 -14.01
CA VAL A 169 -6.39 -20.68 -14.31
C VAL A 169 -7.91 -20.75 -14.21
N ILE A 170 -8.46 -20.15 -13.15
CA ILE A 170 -9.91 -20.13 -12.94
C ILE A 170 -10.46 -18.86 -13.59
N ASN A 171 -11.17 -19.02 -14.70
CA ASN A 171 -11.87 -17.91 -15.33
C ASN A 171 -13.09 -17.52 -14.48
N LEU A 172 -13.02 -16.33 -13.88
CA LEU A 172 -14.11 -15.80 -13.06
C LEU A 172 -15.10 -14.98 -13.90
N SER A 173 -14.76 -14.64 -15.16
CA SER A 173 -15.55 -13.79 -16.04
C SER A 173 -15.96 -12.51 -15.29
N TRP A 174 -17.25 -12.17 -15.26
CA TRP A 174 -17.78 -11.03 -14.52
C TRP A 174 -17.59 -11.09 -13.00
N PHE A 175 -17.43 -12.30 -12.41
CA PHE A 175 -17.13 -12.45 -10.99
C PHE A 175 -15.70 -12.00 -10.62
N PHE A 176 -14.84 -11.77 -11.62
CA PHE A 176 -13.54 -11.14 -11.38
C PHE A 176 -13.68 -9.74 -10.76
N ILE A 177 -14.70 -8.97 -11.14
CA ILE A 177 -14.90 -7.60 -10.65
C ILE A 177 -15.12 -7.57 -9.12
N PRO A 178 -16.13 -8.27 -8.55
CA PRO A 178 -16.31 -8.28 -7.10
C PRO A 178 -15.12 -8.92 -6.37
N PHE A 179 -14.45 -9.94 -6.95
CA PHE A 179 -13.26 -10.54 -6.37
C PHE A 179 -12.09 -9.54 -6.28
N ALA A 180 -11.74 -8.89 -7.39
CA ALA A 180 -10.68 -7.90 -7.46
C ALA A 180 -10.99 -6.69 -6.56
N ALA A 181 -12.25 -6.26 -6.51
CA ALA A 181 -12.69 -5.22 -5.58
C ALA A 181 -12.45 -5.63 -4.12
N PHE A 182 -12.79 -6.86 -3.75
CA PHE A 182 -12.50 -7.40 -2.42
C PHE A 182 -11.00 -7.41 -2.10
N VAL A 183 -10.14 -7.78 -3.05
CA VAL A 183 -8.68 -7.76 -2.87
C VAL A 183 -8.18 -6.33 -2.61
N MET A 184 -8.60 -5.35 -3.41
CA MET A 184 -8.18 -3.94 -3.27
C MET A 184 -8.67 -3.31 -1.95
N VAL A 185 -9.95 -3.48 -1.64
CA VAL A 185 -10.57 -2.97 -0.39
C VAL A 185 -9.99 -3.67 0.83
N GLY A 186 -9.82 -4.99 0.75
CA GLY A 186 -9.22 -5.82 1.79
C GLY A 186 -7.79 -5.39 2.10
N ALA A 187 -6.96 -5.16 1.07
CA ALA A 187 -5.60 -4.68 1.24
C ALA A 187 -5.55 -3.27 1.86
N GLY A 188 -6.40 -2.34 1.39
CA GLY A 188 -6.55 -1.01 1.97
C GLY A 188 -6.84 -1.04 3.47
N ASN A 189 -7.87 -1.78 3.86
CA ASN A 189 -8.27 -1.87 5.26
C ASN A 189 -7.27 -2.68 6.10
N ALA A 190 -6.60 -3.69 5.55
CA ALA A 190 -5.58 -4.46 6.26
C ALA A 190 -4.35 -3.62 6.62
N VAL A 191 -3.89 -2.76 5.71
CA VAL A 191 -2.81 -1.80 5.99
C VAL A 191 -3.28 -0.76 7.03
N ASN A 192 -4.51 -0.27 6.92
CA ASN A 192 -5.10 0.64 7.91
C ASN A 192 -5.15 0.04 9.32
N LEU A 193 -5.54 -1.23 9.45
CA LEU A 193 -5.54 -1.94 10.74
C LEU A 193 -4.14 -2.16 11.31
N THR A 194 -3.10 -2.13 10.47
CA THR A 194 -1.70 -2.33 10.88
C THR A 194 -1.03 -1.02 11.30
N ASP A 195 -1.57 0.13 10.91
CA ASP A 195 -1.04 1.47 11.25
C ASP A 195 -1.41 1.90 12.68
N GLY A 196 -1.06 1.06 13.66
CA GLY A 196 -1.31 1.28 15.09
C GLY A 196 -0.08 1.70 15.89
N LEU A 197 1.13 1.42 15.39
CA LEU A 197 2.41 1.72 16.05
C LEU A 197 3.37 2.47 15.12
N ASP A 198 4.29 3.23 15.71
CA ASP A 198 5.22 4.12 15.00
C ASP A 198 6.17 3.31 14.11
N GLY A 199 6.08 3.49 12.79
CA GLY A 199 6.86 2.74 11.79
C GLY A 199 6.37 1.33 11.50
N LEU A 200 5.29 0.85 12.12
CA LEU A 200 4.82 -0.52 11.96
C LEU A 200 4.31 -0.82 10.56
N ALA A 201 3.49 0.07 9.98
CA ALA A 201 2.87 -0.16 8.68
C ALA A 201 3.81 0.15 7.50
N ILE A 202 4.59 1.24 7.56
CA ILE A 202 5.31 1.74 6.39
C ILE A 202 6.43 0.82 5.91
N VAL A 203 7.19 0.18 6.79
CA VAL A 203 8.27 -0.74 6.38
C VAL A 203 7.71 -2.00 5.72
N PRO A 204 6.71 -2.71 6.29
CA PRO A 204 6.01 -3.78 5.58
C PRO A 204 5.40 -3.34 4.24
N VAL A 205 4.89 -2.11 4.14
CA VAL A 205 4.41 -1.57 2.84
C VAL A 205 5.57 -1.44 1.85
N MET A 206 6.72 -0.92 2.27
CA MET A 206 7.91 -0.81 1.41
C MET A 206 8.44 -2.18 0.99
N VAL A 207 8.43 -3.17 1.88
CA VAL A 207 8.82 -4.56 1.59
C VAL A 207 7.87 -5.19 0.58
N ALA A 208 6.55 -4.99 0.74
CA ALA A 208 5.56 -5.44 -0.23
C ALA A 208 5.72 -4.71 -1.57
N ALA A 209 5.95 -3.39 -1.55
CA ALA A 209 6.21 -2.58 -2.75
C ALA A 209 7.48 -3.01 -3.48
N ALA A 210 8.57 -3.34 -2.77
CA ALA A 210 9.78 -3.86 -3.39
C ALA A 210 9.52 -5.21 -4.08
N SER A 211 8.79 -6.10 -3.40
CA SER A 211 8.46 -7.43 -3.94
C SER A 211 7.54 -7.33 -5.16
N PHE A 212 6.47 -6.53 -5.08
CA PHE A 212 5.58 -6.29 -6.21
C PHE A 212 6.22 -5.46 -7.33
N GLY A 213 7.19 -4.60 -7.01
CA GLY A 213 7.96 -3.86 -8.01
C GLY A 213 8.82 -4.80 -8.83
N PHE A 214 9.44 -5.79 -8.18
CA PHE A 214 10.15 -6.87 -8.85
C PHE A 214 9.22 -7.75 -9.67
N ILE A 215 8.07 -8.18 -9.12
CA ILE A 215 7.05 -8.95 -9.84
C ILE A 215 6.58 -8.19 -11.08
N ALA A 216 6.22 -6.91 -10.94
CA ALA A 216 5.74 -6.08 -12.04
C ALA A 216 6.78 -5.94 -13.16
N TYR A 217 8.06 -5.79 -12.80
CA TYR A 217 9.17 -5.75 -13.75
C TYR A 217 9.32 -7.07 -14.53
N LEU A 218 9.24 -8.20 -13.83
CA LEU A 218 9.36 -9.53 -14.44
C LEU A 218 8.14 -9.89 -15.30
N SER A 219 6.92 -9.74 -14.77
CA SER A 219 5.67 -10.05 -15.49
C SER A 219 5.45 -9.13 -16.68
N GLY A 220 5.98 -7.90 -16.62
CA GLY A 220 5.91 -6.92 -17.70
C GLY A 220 6.95 -7.11 -18.82
N ASN A 221 7.86 -8.09 -18.70
CA ASN A 221 8.90 -8.37 -19.68
C ASN A 221 8.73 -9.78 -20.26
N ALA A 222 8.53 -9.89 -21.57
CA ALA A 222 8.23 -11.17 -22.23
C ALA A 222 9.34 -12.22 -22.04
N ILE A 223 10.62 -11.82 -22.05
CA ILE A 223 11.76 -12.73 -21.91
C ILE A 223 11.83 -13.29 -20.49
N PHE A 224 11.70 -12.43 -19.47
CA PHE A 224 11.73 -12.87 -18.08
C PHE A 224 10.48 -13.66 -17.69
N ALA A 225 9.32 -13.26 -18.21
CA ALA A 225 8.07 -13.97 -17.98
C ALA A 225 8.14 -15.40 -18.53
N ASP A 226 8.66 -15.58 -19.74
CA ASP A 226 8.88 -16.89 -20.35
C ASP A 226 9.93 -17.71 -19.58
N TYR A 227 11.08 -17.12 -19.24
CA TYR A 227 12.14 -17.81 -18.49
C TYR A 227 11.66 -18.32 -17.11
N LEU A 228 10.91 -17.50 -16.38
CA LEU A 228 10.36 -17.88 -15.06
C LEU A 228 9.04 -18.66 -15.18
N GLN A 229 8.51 -18.83 -16.40
CA GLN A 229 7.21 -19.47 -16.65
C GLN A 229 6.08 -18.81 -15.85
N ILE A 230 6.13 -17.48 -15.73
CA ILE A 230 5.07 -16.65 -15.14
C ILE A 230 4.25 -15.99 -16.25
N HIS A 231 3.00 -15.64 -15.95
CA HIS A 231 2.14 -14.98 -16.92
C HIS A 231 2.70 -13.63 -17.34
N PHE A 232 2.93 -13.47 -18.64
CA PHE A 232 3.29 -12.20 -19.22
C PHE A 232 2.06 -11.28 -19.23
N VAL A 233 2.17 -10.12 -18.59
CA VAL A 233 1.14 -9.09 -18.56
C VAL A 233 1.70 -7.81 -19.17
N PRO A 234 1.46 -7.56 -20.48
CA PRO A 234 2.04 -6.43 -21.16
C PRO A 234 1.71 -5.11 -20.47
N GLY A 235 2.72 -4.25 -20.28
CA GLY A 235 2.55 -2.91 -19.72
C GLY A 235 2.58 -2.81 -18.19
N THR A 236 2.54 -3.92 -17.45
CA THR A 236 2.63 -3.87 -15.97
C THR A 236 4.01 -3.46 -15.47
N GLY A 237 5.05 -3.55 -16.31
CA GLY A 237 6.41 -3.13 -15.96
C GLY A 237 6.50 -1.66 -15.51
N GLU A 238 5.59 -0.79 -15.96
CA GLU A 238 5.51 0.60 -15.50
C GLU A 238 5.11 0.73 -14.02
N LEU A 239 4.46 -0.28 -13.45
CA LEU A 239 4.11 -0.31 -12.02
C LEU A 239 5.36 -0.44 -11.14
N ALA A 240 6.47 -0.96 -11.66
CA ALA A 240 7.75 -0.94 -10.96
C ALA A 240 8.20 0.50 -10.64
N VAL A 241 7.96 1.44 -11.56
CA VAL A 241 8.29 2.86 -11.37
C VAL A 241 7.42 3.47 -10.26
N VAL A 242 6.13 3.17 -10.27
CA VAL A 242 5.17 3.61 -9.23
C VAL A 242 5.57 3.07 -7.86
N LEU A 243 5.90 1.78 -7.77
CA LEU A 243 6.32 1.16 -6.52
C LEU A 243 7.71 1.63 -6.06
N GLY A 244 8.60 1.99 -6.98
CA GLY A 244 9.82 2.73 -6.66
C GLY A 244 9.52 4.04 -5.94
N ALA A 245 8.54 4.81 -6.43
CA ALA A 245 8.08 6.03 -5.77
C ALA A 245 7.45 5.77 -4.39
N VAL A 246 6.74 4.65 -4.20
CA VAL A 246 6.24 4.25 -2.88
C VAL A 246 7.37 4.00 -1.90
N ILE A 247 8.40 3.26 -2.31
CA ILE A 247 9.56 2.97 -1.47
C ILE A 247 10.26 4.27 -1.08
N GLY A 248 10.50 5.16 -2.04
CA GLY A 248 11.16 6.44 -1.77
C GLY A 248 10.36 7.34 -0.81
N ALA A 249 9.07 7.55 -1.09
CA ALA A 249 8.19 8.31 -0.20
C ALA A 249 8.08 7.66 1.19
N GLY A 250 8.08 6.33 1.26
CA GLY A 250 8.07 5.57 2.50
C GLY A 250 9.34 5.75 3.33
N LEU A 251 10.52 5.76 2.69
CA LEU A 251 11.79 6.05 3.36
C LEU A 251 11.82 7.47 3.92
N GLY A 252 11.37 8.45 3.12
CA GLY A 252 11.25 9.83 3.57
C GLY A 252 10.26 9.98 4.73
N PHE A 253 9.13 9.27 4.71
CA PHE A 253 8.12 9.32 5.77
C PHE A 253 8.62 8.66 7.04
N LEU A 254 9.28 7.50 6.92
CA LEU A 254 9.87 6.77 8.04
C LEU A 254 10.87 7.63 8.81
N TRP A 255 11.61 8.53 8.16
CA TRP A 255 12.50 9.48 8.82
C TRP A 255 11.80 10.32 9.90
N PHE A 256 10.54 10.69 9.68
CA PHE A 256 9.74 11.49 10.62
C PHE A 256 8.81 10.65 11.50
N ASN A 257 8.51 9.42 11.08
CA ASN A 257 7.58 8.53 11.78
C ASN A 257 8.28 7.52 12.68
N ALA A 258 9.59 7.29 12.52
CA ALA A 258 10.37 6.44 13.43
C ALA A 258 10.24 6.92 14.89
N PRO A 259 10.17 6.01 15.87
CA PRO A 259 9.98 6.38 17.27
C PRO A 259 11.06 7.34 17.81
N PRO A 260 10.69 8.42 18.51
CA PRO A 260 9.33 8.92 18.73
C PRO A 260 8.75 9.64 17.49
N ALA A 261 7.55 9.24 17.03
CA ALA A 261 6.97 9.79 15.81
C ALA A 261 6.65 11.30 15.90
N ALA A 262 7.11 12.06 14.91
CA ALA A 262 6.76 13.47 14.72
C ALA A 262 5.44 13.67 13.97
N ILE A 263 4.96 12.64 13.25
CA ILE A 263 3.72 12.63 12.48
C ILE A 263 3.19 11.19 12.35
N PHE A 264 1.86 11.03 12.39
CA PHE A 264 1.18 9.77 12.09
C PHE A 264 0.73 9.70 10.63
N MET A 265 0.76 8.50 10.05
CA MET A 265 0.36 8.28 8.66
C MET A 265 -1.13 8.58 8.49
N GLY A 266 -1.97 8.07 9.39
CA GLY A 266 -3.41 8.27 9.37
C GLY A 266 -4.10 7.40 8.33
N ASP A 267 -5.44 7.48 8.31
CA ASP A 267 -6.25 6.75 7.33
C ASP A 267 -5.92 7.21 5.90
N THR A 268 -5.53 8.48 5.74
CA THR A 268 -5.08 9.07 4.47
C THR A 268 -3.99 8.24 3.79
N GLY A 269 -2.95 7.84 4.54
CA GLY A 269 -1.80 7.14 3.95
C GLY A 269 -2.03 5.64 3.89
N SER A 270 -2.58 5.07 4.96
CA SER A 270 -2.72 3.62 5.08
C SER A 270 -3.72 3.04 4.08
N LEU A 271 -4.89 3.68 3.87
CA LEU A 271 -5.86 3.26 2.85
C LEU A 271 -5.29 3.44 1.44
N ALA A 272 -4.62 4.56 1.16
CA ALA A 272 -4.01 4.82 -0.15
C ALA A 272 -2.97 3.75 -0.51
N LEU A 273 -2.03 3.47 0.40
CA LEU A 273 -0.94 2.51 0.18
C LEU A 273 -1.45 1.07 0.09
N GLY A 274 -2.38 0.67 0.95
CA GLY A 274 -2.97 -0.67 0.89
C GLY A 274 -3.81 -0.88 -0.37
N GLY A 275 -4.62 0.10 -0.75
CA GLY A 275 -5.38 0.09 -2.00
C GLY A 275 -4.47 0.02 -3.23
N MET A 276 -3.35 0.76 -3.21
CA MET A 276 -2.33 0.71 -4.25
C MET A 276 -1.74 -0.70 -4.41
N LEU A 277 -1.27 -1.31 -3.31
CA LEU A 277 -0.70 -2.66 -3.33
C LEU A 277 -1.72 -3.70 -3.81
N GLY A 278 -2.97 -3.61 -3.33
CA GLY A 278 -4.07 -4.45 -3.81
C GLY A 278 -4.29 -4.30 -5.32
N THR A 279 -4.27 -3.08 -5.83
CA THR A 279 -4.46 -2.79 -7.26
C THR A 279 -3.31 -3.33 -8.10
N VAL A 280 -2.06 -3.18 -7.64
CA VAL A 280 -0.89 -3.72 -8.33
C VAL A 280 -0.93 -5.25 -8.37
N ALA A 281 -1.34 -5.90 -7.28
CA ALA A 281 -1.47 -7.36 -7.25
C ALA A 281 -2.51 -7.87 -8.25
N VAL A 282 -3.66 -7.19 -8.36
CA VAL A 282 -4.69 -7.50 -9.37
C VAL A 282 -4.18 -7.24 -10.79
N ALA A 283 -3.51 -6.10 -11.02
CA ALA A 283 -2.96 -5.75 -12.33
C ALA A 283 -1.87 -6.73 -12.80
N THR A 284 -1.04 -7.22 -11.88
CA THR A 284 0.06 -8.16 -12.18
C THR A 284 -0.38 -9.62 -12.15
N LYS A 285 -1.63 -9.95 -11.81
CA LYS A 285 -2.14 -11.34 -11.66
C LYS A 285 -1.43 -12.14 -10.57
N HIS A 286 -1.20 -11.48 -9.44
CA HIS A 286 -0.50 -12.02 -8.27
C HIS A 286 -1.30 -11.77 -6.98
N GLU A 287 -2.63 -11.90 -7.05
CA GLU A 287 -3.57 -11.65 -5.94
C GLU A 287 -3.34 -12.60 -4.76
N ILE A 288 -3.12 -13.88 -5.01
CA ILE A 288 -2.81 -14.86 -3.96
C ILE A 288 -1.42 -14.60 -3.37
N VAL A 289 -0.48 -14.16 -4.21
CA VAL A 289 0.88 -13.83 -3.76
C VAL A 289 0.85 -12.58 -2.86
N LEU A 290 -0.09 -11.65 -3.05
CA LEU A 290 -0.32 -10.54 -2.11
C LEU A 290 -0.69 -11.04 -0.72
N ALA A 291 -1.52 -12.08 -0.61
CA ALA A 291 -1.87 -12.65 0.69
C ALA A 291 -0.64 -13.25 1.40
N ILE A 292 0.37 -13.71 0.65
CA ILE A 292 1.63 -14.23 1.20
C ILE A 292 2.57 -13.07 1.55
N ILE A 293 2.94 -12.22 0.58
CA ILE A 293 3.86 -11.08 0.76
C ILE A 293 3.31 -10.11 1.82
N GLY A 294 2.03 -9.78 1.72
CA GLY A 294 1.28 -8.96 2.66
C GLY A 294 0.76 -9.75 3.86
N GLY A 295 1.27 -10.96 4.11
CA GLY A 295 0.76 -11.85 5.15
C GLY A 295 0.77 -11.23 6.55
N LEU A 296 1.65 -10.26 6.83
CA LEU A 296 1.59 -9.47 8.05
C LEU A 296 0.26 -8.69 8.15
N PHE A 297 -0.10 -7.94 7.11
CA PHE A 297 -1.37 -7.20 7.04
C PHE A 297 -2.56 -8.15 7.12
N VAL A 298 -2.47 -9.31 6.47
CA VAL A 298 -3.51 -10.34 6.54
C VAL A 298 -3.67 -10.87 7.96
N MET A 299 -2.57 -11.16 8.67
CA MET A 299 -2.61 -11.61 10.07
C MET A 299 -3.21 -10.54 10.99
N GLU A 300 -2.86 -9.27 10.79
CA GLU A 300 -3.44 -8.14 11.53
C GLU A 300 -4.96 -8.06 11.30
N ALA A 301 -5.39 -8.07 10.04
CA ALA A 301 -6.81 -8.05 9.68
C ALA A 301 -7.58 -9.26 10.23
N LEU A 302 -7.03 -10.47 10.07
CA LEU A 302 -7.63 -11.70 10.58
C LEU A 302 -7.72 -11.69 12.12
N SER A 303 -6.73 -11.13 12.82
CA SER A 303 -6.78 -11.02 14.28
C SER A 303 -7.99 -10.20 14.75
N VAL A 304 -8.30 -9.12 14.03
CA VAL A 304 -9.47 -8.27 14.31
C VAL A 304 -10.77 -9.00 13.97
N ILE A 305 -10.84 -9.66 12.80
CA ILE A 305 -12.03 -10.41 12.36
C ILE A 305 -12.35 -11.53 13.37
N ILE A 306 -11.35 -12.33 13.74
CA ILE A 306 -11.48 -13.42 14.72
C ILE A 306 -11.91 -12.85 16.08
N GLN A 307 -11.24 -11.80 16.57
CA GLN A 307 -11.56 -11.20 17.86
C GLN A 307 -13.01 -10.69 17.91
N VAL A 308 -13.46 -9.94 16.91
CA VAL A 308 -14.81 -9.36 16.86
C VAL A 308 -15.86 -10.46 16.69
N GLY A 309 -15.63 -11.43 15.81
CA GLY A 309 -16.54 -12.56 15.61
C GLY A 309 -16.70 -13.39 16.88
N PHE A 310 -15.59 -13.78 17.50
CA PHE A 310 -15.59 -14.59 18.71
C PHE A 310 -16.19 -13.86 19.91
N PHE A 311 -15.90 -12.55 20.08
CA PHE A 311 -16.48 -11.74 21.14
C PHE A 311 -18.00 -11.60 20.98
N LYS A 312 -18.51 -11.42 19.76
CA LYS A 312 -19.97 -11.38 19.50
C LYS A 312 -20.67 -12.71 19.80
N MET A 313 -19.98 -13.84 19.59
CA MET A 313 -20.54 -15.17 19.82
C MET A 313 -20.45 -15.64 21.28
N THR A 314 -19.39 -15.28 21.99
CA THR A 314 -19.06 -15.87 23.31
C THR A 314 -18.96 -14.86 24.45
N GLY A 315 -18.88 -13.56 24.15
CA GLY A 315 -18.55 -12.51 25.10
C GLY A 315 -17.10 -12.55 25.60
N ARG A 316 -16.27 -13.51 25.12
CA ARG A 316 -14.87 -13.68 25.52
C ARG A 316 -13.94 -13.14 24.44
N ARG A 317 -12.73 -12.77 24.83
CA ARG A 317 -11.67 -12.28 23.94
C ARG A 317 -10.69 -13.42 23.62
N VAL A 318 -10.28 -13.55 22.36
CA VAL A 318 -9.25 -14.54 21.94
C VAL A 318 -7.86 -13.98 22.22
N PHE A 319 -7.60 -12.77 21.75
CA PHE A 319 -6.40 -12.00 22.03
C PHE A 319 -6.67 -11.01 23.17
N LEU A 320 -5.64 -10.73 23.98
CA LEU A 320 -5.69 -9.69 25.02
C LEU A 320 -6.23 -8.34 24.49
N MET A 321 -5.83 -7.99 23.27
CA MET A 321 -6.30 -6.85 22.50
C MET A 321 -6.09 -7.16 21.02
N ALA A 322 -6.96 -6.66 20.14
CA ALA A 322 -6.78 -6.71 18.69
C ALA A 322 -6.64 -5.27 18.16
N PRO A 323 -5.81 -5.02 17.12
CA PRO A 323 -5.07 -5.99 16.30
C PRO A 323 -3.89 -6.68 17.02
N ILE A 324 -3.23 -7.64 16.35
CA ILE A 324 -2.30 -8.58 17.02
C ILE A 324 -1.05 -7.89 17.56
N HIS A 325 -0.62 -6.75 17.01
CA HIS A 325 0.47 -5.97 17.60
C HIS A 325 0.16 -5.51 19.04
N HIS A 326 -1.07 -5.06 19.32
CA HIS A 326 -1.49 -4.68 20.68
C HIS A 326 -1.57 -5.87 21.64
N HIS A 327 -1.83 -7.08 21.12
CA HIS A 327 -1.73 -8.30 21.92
C HIS A 327 -0.31 -8.50 22.47
N PHE A 328 0.72 -8.26 21.66
CA PHE A 328 2.11 -8.37 22.08
C PHE A 328 2.54 -7.25 23.03
N GLU A 329 2.06 -6.01 22.83
CA GLU A 329 2.26 -4.93 23.80
C GLU A 329 1.65 -5.29 25.17
N LYS A 330 0.44 -5.85 25.20
CA LYS A 330 -0.20 -6.33 26.44
C LYS A 330 0.52 -7.52 27.08
N LYS A 331 1.32 -8.27 26.33
CA LYS A 331 2.22 -9.31 26.85
C LYS A 331 3.54 -8.75 27.40
N GLY A 332 3.76 -7.44 27.33
CA GLY A 332 4.94 -6.76 27.87
C GLY A 332 6.06 -6.50 26.87
N TRP A 333 5.85 -6.69 25.57
CA TRP A 333 6.83 -6.27 24.57
C TRP A 333 6.82 -4.74 24.46
N THR A 334 7.98 -4.13 24.24
CA THR A 334 8.05 -2.71 23.91
C THR A 334 7.54 -2.46 22.50
N GLU A 335 7.05 -1.24 22.23
CA GLU A 335 6.60 -0.86 20.89
C GLU A 335 7.67 -1.13 19.82
N SER A 336 8.92 -0.72 20.06
CA SER A 336 10.04 -0.97 19.14
C SER A 336 10.31 -2.46 18.94
N GLN A 337 10.13 -3.30 19.97
CA GLN A 337 10.27 -4.75 19.84
C GLN A 337 9.20 -5.34 18.92
N VAL A 338 7.94 -4.89 19.06
CA VAL A 338 6.84 -5.34 18.17
C VAL A 338 7.13 -4.91 16.73
N VAL A 339 7.46 -3.63 16.52
CA VAL A 339 7.75 -3.05 15.20
C VAL A 339 8.87 -3.80 14.49
N ILE A 340 10.05 -3.93 15.11
CA ILE A 340 11.21 -4.59 14.47
C ILE A 340 10.92 -6.07 14.19
N ARG A 341 10.27 -6.78 15.11
CA ARG A 341 9.92 -8.20 14.89
C ARG A 341 8.93 -8.36 13.75
N PHE A 342 7.97 -7.45 13.61
CA PHE A 342 6.98 -7.49 12.54
C PHE A 342 7.62 -7.15 11.19
N TRP A 343 8.65 -6.29 11.17
CA TRP A 343 9.48 -6.08 9.97
C TRP A 343 10.20 -7.37 9.55
N ILE A 344 10.80 -8.11 10.49
CA ILE A 344 11.45 -9.40 10.22
C ILE A 344 10.44 -10.37 9.59
N VAL A 345 9.25 -10.47 10.17
CA VAL A 345 8.16 -11.32 9.64
C VAL A 345 7.75 -10.88 8.24
N ALA A 346 7.58 -9.58 7.99
CA ALA A 346 7.25 -9.07 6.66
C ALA A 346 8.33 -9.41 5.61
N ILE A 347 9.61 -9.30 5.95
CA ILE A 347 10.73 -9.67 5.06
C ILE A 347 10.71 -11.17 4.76
N ILE A 348 10.53 -12.03 5.78
CA ILE A 348 10.43 -13.48 5.58
C ILE A 348 9.26 -13.83 4.65
N LEU A 349 8.08 -13.25 4.91
CA LEU A 349 6.88 -13.45 4.10
C LEU A 349 7.05 -12.98 2.66
N ALA A 350 7.72 -11.85 2.45
CA ALA A 350 8.07 -11.35 1.13
C ALA A 350 9.00 -12.32 0.37
N MET A 351 10.02 -12.86 1.04
CA MET A 351 10.91 -13.85 0.44
C MET A 351 10.17 -15.15 0.09
N ILE A 352 9.27 -15.61 0.96
CA ILE A 352 8.40 -16.77 0.68
C ILE A 352 7.53 -16.45 -0.56
N GLY A 353 6.87 -15.29 -0.60
CA GLY A 353 6.04 -14.87 -1.72
C GLY A 353 6.81 -14.80 -3.05
N LEU A 354 8.00 -14.20 -3.05
CA LEU A 354 8.87 -14.15 -4.23
C LEU A 354 9.37 -15.53 -4.67
N SER A 355 9.65 -16.44 -3.73
CA SER A 355 10.05 -17.81 -4.05
C SER A 355 8.96 -18.58 -4.81
N THR A 356 7.69 -18.21 -4.63
CA THR A 356 6.57 -18.82 -5.37
C THR A 356 6.63 -18.55 -6.87
N LEU A 357 7.34 -17.50 -7.32
CA LEU A 357 7.48 -17.19 -8.75
C LEU A 357 8.22 -18.28 -9.53
N LYS A 358 9.13 -19.02 -8.88
CA LYS A 358 9.88 -20.13 -9.48
C LYS A 358 9.22 -21.49 -9.24
N LEU A 359 8.34 -21.56 -8.24
CA LEU A 359 7.54 -22.75 -7.93
C LEU A 359 6.25 -22.84 -8.75
N ARG A 360 5.94 -21.78 -9.50
CA ARG A 360 5.05 -21.87 -10.65
C ARG A 360 5.70 -22.86 -11.58
#